data_AF-A0A6P8IXU2-F1
#
_entry.id   AF-A0A6P8IXU2-F1
#
_cell.length_a   1.000
_cell.length_b   1.000
_cell.length_c   1.000
_cell.angle_alpha   90.00
_cell.angle_beta   90.00
_cell.angle_gamma   90.00
#
_symmetry.space_group_name_H-M   'P 1'
#
loop_
_entity.id
_entity.type
_entity.pdbx_description
1 polymer ?
#
loop_
_entity_poly.entity_id
_entity_poly.type
_entity_poly.pdbx_seq_one_letter_code
_entity_poly.pdbx_strand_id
1 'polypeptide(L)'
;MLTNRVFLINWGGPGNLETFLQPNTINWTYDGRLLQNVKMHRKYWGVSGPEPGYDESRLEEYPKFLNWVEKKNFDVFLKEDVEAIGTIWYFADQIWKNPHLSKRAKELGLPPAQDDFPFSMLGCAMDFLFNRSVFVDNKLALARKELGVRSRPYIGIHIRTSDHHFGSSNPHSIRTKNPKRVLECAQRVQTIIQAKKSVGKRPITWFLAADDAKLKNNWTKELPLNVFSLKMNPQHLEYSGKDSTAFLDVLVDIFLLSESDYFIATWDSTFSYVVMGIRGFSTKSFTYGERCNINETSLELAE
;
A
#
# COMPACT_ATOMS: atom_id res chain seq x y z
N MET A 1 -20.85 0.50 0.43
CA MET A 1 -21.49 -0.80 0.15
C MET A 1 -22.21 -1.37 1.37
N LEU A 2 -21.52 -1.80 2.43
CA LEU A 2 -22.16 -2.49 3.57
C LEU A 2 -23.24 -1.65 4.28
N THR A 3 -23.12 -0.33 4.29
CA THR A 3 -24.07 0.60 4.93
C THR A 3 -25.06 1.21 3.94
N ASN A 4 -25.14 0.72 2.69
CA ASN A 4 -25.96 1.29 1.62
C ASN A 4 -25.75 2.80 1.36
N ARG A 5 -24.54 3.32 1.66
CA ARG A 5 -24.15 4.71 1.44
C ARG A 5 -23.38 4.90 0.14
N VAL A 6 -23.55 6.08 -0.47
CA VAL A 6 -22.69 6.59 -1.55
C VAL A 6 -21.31 6.88 -0.98
N PHE A 7 -20.26 6.56 -1.75
CA PHE A 7 -18.88 6.75 -1.36
C PHE A 7 -18.25 7.86 -2.20
N LEU A 8 -17.66 8.86 -1.52
CA LEU A 8 -16.97 9.99 -2.14
C LEU A 8 -15.59 10.15 -1.48
N ILE A 9 -14.59 10.58 -2.25
CA ILE A 9 -13.23 10.82 -1.74
C ILE A 9 -12.96 12.31 -1.72
N ASN A 10 -12.80 12.87 -0.52
CA ASN A 10 -12.23 14.19 -0.35
C ASN A 10 -10.69 14.08 -0.28
N TRP A 11 -10.00 14.58 -1.31
CA TRP A 11 -8.55 14.49 -1.43
C TRP A 11 -7.87 15.77 -0.94
N GLY A 12 -7.10 15.66 0.15
CA GLY A 12 -6.29 16.75 0.71
C GLY A 12 -4.82 16.74 0.26
N GLY A 13 -4.41 15.81 -0.59
CA GLY A 13 -3.02 15.65 -1.01
C GLY A 13 -2.60 16.55 -2.18
N PRO A 14 -1.44 16.28 -2.79
CA PRO A 14 -0.94 17.04 -3.94
C PRO A 14 -1.87 16.95 -5.16
N GLY A 15 -2.13 18.08 -5.82
CA GLY A 15 -2.96 18.15 -7.03
C GLY A 15 -4.39 17.62 -6.85
N ASN A 16 -5.08 17.36 -7.96
CA ASN A 16 -6.34 16.64 -7.95
C ASN A 16 -6.06 15.13 -8.01
N LEU A 17 -6.81 14.32 -7.27
CA LEU A 17 -6.60 12.87 -7.25
C LEU A 17 -6.77 12.26 -8.65
N GLU A 18 -7.73 12.78 -9.42
CA GLU A 18 -8.08 12.41 -10.79
C GLU A 18 -6.93 12.62 -11.78
N THR A 19 -5.96 13.47 -11.45
CA THR A 19 -4.72 13.61 -12.24
C THR A 19 -3.89 12.33 -12.20
N PHE A 20 -3.99 11.54 -11.13
CA PHE A 20 -3.21 10.31 -10.92
C PHE A 20 -4.07 9.06 -11.06
N LEU A 21 -5.21 9.04 -10.37
CA LEU A 21 -6.12 7.92 -10.27
C LEU A 21 -7.52 8.41 -10.63
N GLN A 22 -8.04 7.93 -11.75
CA GLN A 22 -9.37 8.26 -12.24
C GLN A 22 -10.42 7.31 -11.68
N PRO A 23 -11.69 7.72 -11.59
CA PRO A 23 -12.77 6.80 -11.26
C PRO A 23 -12.80 5.58 -12.19
N ASN A 24 -13.09 4.40 -11.61
CA ASN A 24 -13.31 3.17 -12.37
C ASN A 24 -14.77 2.70 -12.32
N THR A 25 -15.10 1.74 -11.44
CA THR A 25 -16.43 1.11 -11.44
C THR A 25 -17.52 2.04 -10.89
N ILE A 26 -17.13 2.97 -10.00
CA ILE A 26 -18.03 4.01 -9.48
C ILE A 26 -17.40 5.38 -9.63
N ASN A 27 -18.25 6.40 -9.76
CA ASN A 27 -17.80 7.77 -9.64
C ASN A 27 -17.73 8.19 -8.15
N TRP A 28 -16.52 8.32 -7.62
CA TRP A 28 -16.26 8.75 -6.24
C TRP A 28 -15.86 10.22 -6.12
N THR A 29 -15.89 11.00 -7.20
CA THR A 29 -15.44 12.41 -7.19
C THR A 29 -16.26 13.24 -6.22
N TYR A 30 -15.59 13.97 -5.34
CA TYR A 30 -16.21 14.86 -4.36
C TYR A 30 -16.27 16.30 -4.88
N ASP A 31 -17.48 16.87 -4.97
CA ASP A 31 -17.68 18.31 -5.18
C ASP A 31 -18.26 18.95 -3.92
N GLY A 32 -17.40 19.67 -3.18
CA GLY A 32 -17.81 20.33 -1.95
C GLY A 32 -18.92 21.36 -2.14
N ARG A 33 -19.13 21.91 -3.35
CA ARG A 33 -20.21 22.86 -3.64
C ARG A 33 -21.59 22.24 -3.51
N LEU A 34 -21.72 20.95 -3.85
CA LEU A 34 -22.98 20.21 -3.76
C LEU A 34 -23.40 19.95 -2.32
N LEU A 35 -22.48 20.05 -1.37
CA LEU A 35 -22.68 19.70 0.04
C LEU A 35 -22.58 20.90 0.99
N GLN A 36 -22.44 22.14 0.48
CA GLN A 36 -22.27 23.35 1.30
C GLN A 36 -23.40 23.58 2.31
N ASN A 37 -24.63 23.20 1.94
CA ASN A 37 -25.82 23.40 2.77
C ASN A 37 -26.27 22.13 3.49
N VAL A 38 -25.52 21.04 3.40
CA VAL A 38 -25.84 19.78 4.07
C VAL A 38 -25.02 19.68 5.34
N LYS A 39 -25.69 19.45 6.48
CA LYS A 39 -24.98 19.22 7.73
C LYS A 39 -24.14 17.95 7.60
N MET A 40 -22.83 18.12 7.75
CA MET A 40 -21.86 17.04 7.67
C MET A 40 -21.24 16.81 9.05
N HIS A 41 -21.24 15.56 9.49
CA HIS A 41 -20.57 15.18 10.73
C HIS A 41 -19.20 14.60 10.40
N ARG A 42 -18.15 15.28 10.83
CA ARG A 42 -16.76 14.94 10.55
C ARG A 42 -16.17 14.14 11.70
N LYS A 43 -15.79 12.89 11.42
CA LYS A 43 -15.19 11.96 12.36
C LYS A 43 -13.76 11.64 11.92
N TYR A 44 -12.84 11.56 12.88
CA TYR A 44 -11.47 11.13 12.63
C TYR A 44 -11.08 9.91 13.46
N TRP A 45 -10.41 8.94 12.85
CA TRP A 45 -9.89 7.74 13.52
C TRP A 45 -8.37 7.61 13.27
N GLY A 46 -7.57 7.71 14.33
CA GLY A 46 -6.10 7.68 14.20
C GLY A 46 -5.39 7.58 15.54
N VAL A 47 -4.08 7.88 15.56
CA VAL A 47 -3.26 7.89 16.80
C VAL A 47 -3.11 9.28 17.42
N SER A 48 -3.11 10.33 16.61
CA SER A 48 -2.86 11.71 17.03
C SER A 48 -3.98 12.62 16.56
N GLY A 49 -4.19 13.73 17.26
CA GLY A 49 -5.23 14.71 16.91
C GLY A 49 -5.15 15.11 15.43
N PRO A 50 -6.29 15.16 14.72
CA PRO A 50 -6.28 15.57 13.32
C PRO A 50 -6.02 17.07 13.19
N GLU A 51 -5.88 17.54 11.95
CA GLU A 51 -6.03 18.97 11.66
C GLU A 51 -7.39 19.50 12.16
N PRO A 52 -7.49 20.80 12.51
CA PRO A 52 -8.75 21.40 12.93
C PRO A 52 -9.88 21.17 11.92
N GLY A 53 -11.10 20.92 12.42
CA GLY A 53 -12.29 20.78 11.59
C GLY A 53 -13.03 19.47 11.73
N TYR A 54 -12.61 18.54 12.61
CA TYR A 54 -13.40 17.35 12.96
C TYR A 54 -14.29 17.61 14.18
N ASP A 55 -15.52 17.09 14.14
CA ASP A 55 -16.50 17.20 15.22
C ASP A 55 -16.25 16.13 16.31
N GLU A 56 -15.76 14.96 15.91
CA GLU A 56 -15.46 13.83 16.79
C GLU A 56 -14.13 13.19 16.39
N SER A 57 -13.31 12.80 17.37
CA SER A 57 -12.05 12.10 17.14
C SER A 57 -11.91 10.88 18.04
N ARG A 58 -11.45 9.76 17.46
CA ARG A 58 -11.02 8.55 18.16
C ARG A 58 -9.52 8.39 18.01
N LEU A 59 -8.81 8.67 19.09
CA LEU A 59 -7.35 8.65 19.17
C LEU A 59 -6.91 7.41 19.94
N GLU A 60 -6.72 6.32 19.22
CA GLU A 60 -6.45 5.01 19.81
C GLU A 60 -5.39 4.26 18.99
N GLU A 61 -4.58 3.46 19.67
CA GLU A 61 -3.65 2.54 19.01
C GLU A 61 -4.39 1.49 18.18
N TYR A 62 -3.73 1.03 17.13
CA TYR A 62 -4.31 0.13 16.12
C TYR A 62 -5.07 -1.08 16.71
N PRO A 63 -4.55 -1.85 17.70
CA PRO A 63 -5.28 -3.00 18.25
C PRO A 63 -6.58 -2.61 18.96
N LYS A 64 -6.60 -1.47 19.66
CA LYS A 64 -7.80 -0.96 20.34
C LYS A 64 -8.84 -0.52 19.32
N PHE A 65 -8.39 0.14 18.26
CA PHE A 65 -9.24 0.53 17.13
C PHE A 65 -9.90 -0.68 16.45
N LEU A 66 -9.14 -1.74 16.14
CA LEU A 66 -9.69 -2.95 15.52
C LEU A 66 -10.77 -3.59 16.41
N ASN A 67 -10.50 -3.75 17.71
CA ASN A 67 -11.49 -4.28 18.67
C ASN A 67 -12.74 -3.40 18.80
N TRP A 68 -12.62 -2.09 18.62
CA TRP A 68 -13.78 -1.21 18.52
C TRP A 68 -14.58 -1.48 17.24
N VAL A 69 -13.93 -1.59 16.08
CA VAL A 69 -14.59 -1.91 14.80
C VAL A 69 -15.32 -3.24 14.89
N GLU A 70 -14.72 -4.27 15.49
CA GLU A 70 -15.35 -5.59 15.67
C GLU A 70 -16.69 -5.53 16.42
N LYS A 71 -16.85 -4.58 17.36
CA LYS A 71 -18.03 -4.50 18.25
C LYS A 71 -19.06 -3.47 17.79
N LYS A 72 -18.71 -2.59 16.84
CA LYS A 72 -19.52 -1.42 16.51
C LYS A 72 -20.66 -1.76 15.55
N ASN A 73 -21.88 -1.37 15.89
CA ASN A 73 -22.97 -1.34 14.91
C ASN A 73 -22.87 -0.05 14.08
N PHE A 74 -22.38 -0.17 12.84
CA PHE A 74 -22.17 0.99 11.97
C PHE A 74 -23.46 1.57 11.39
N ASP A 75 -24.55 0.80 11.30
CA ASP A 75 -25.84 1.32 10.84
C ASP A 75 -26.45 2.33 11.82
N VAL A 76 -26.19 2.13 13.12
CA VAL A 76 -26.62 3.05 14.19
C VAL A 76 -25.60 4.16 14.40
N PHE A 77 -24.31 3.87 14.22
CA PHE A 77 -23.25 4.83 14.48
C PHE A 77 -23.14 5.90 13.39
N LEU A 78 -23.28 5.49 12.13
CA LEU A 78 -23.27 6.36 10.97
C LEU A 78 -24.73 6.70 10.64
N LYS A 79 -25.32 7.64 11.38
CA LYS A 79 -26.75 7.96 11.30
C LYS A 79 -27.06 9.26 10.57
N GLU A 80 -26.06 10.11 10.36
CA GLU A 80 -26.27 11.39 9.67
C GLU A 80 -26.33 11.17 8.15
N ASP A 81 -26.95 12.11 7.42
CA ASP A 81 -27.06 12.04 5.96
C ASP A 81 -25.68 12.02 5.31
N VAL A 82 -24.77 12.88 5.81
CA VAL A 82 -23.38 12.98 5.35
C VAL A 82 -22.42 12.72 6.49
N GLU A 83 -21.67 11.62 6.36
CA GLU A 83 -20.65 11.19 7.30
C GLU A 83 -19.28 11.37 6.64
N ALA A 84 -18.49 12.33 7.12
CA ALA A 84 -17.13 12.53 6.64
C ALA A 84 -16.15 11.84 7.58
N ILE A 85 -15.44 10.84 7.06
CA ILE A 85 -14.56 9.99 7.87
C ILE A 85 -13.13 10.11 7.37
N GLY A 86 -12.25 10.62 8.23
CA GLY A 86 -10.80 10.53 8.05
C GLY A 86 -10.26 9.34 8.84
N THR A 87 -9.45 8.50 8.21
CA THR A 87 -8.80 7.36 8.90
C THR A 87 -7.45 7.06 8.29
N ILE A 88 -6.48 6.69 9.14
CA ILE A 88 -5.16 6.16 8.73
C ILE A 88 -5.08 4.64 8.84
N TRP A 89 -6.14 4.01 9.35
CA TRP A 89 -6.18 2.58 9.66
C TRP A 89 -6.82 1.77 8.53
N TYR A 90 -6.18 0.65 8.19
CA TYR A 90 -6.79 -0.41 7.42
C TYR A 90 -7.53 -1.36 8.37
N PHE A 91 -8.79 -1.68 8.11
CA PHE A 91 -9.61 -2.53 9.00
C PHE A 91 -10.60 -3.41 8.25
N ALA A 92 -10.37 -3.65 6.95
CA ALA A 92 -11.29 -4.42 6.13
C ALA A 92 -11.47 -5.85 6.66
N ASP A 93 -10.43 -6.44 7.24
CA ASP A 93 -10.48 -7.77 7.87
C ASP A 93 -11.47 -7.84 9.05
N GLN A 94 -11.75 -6.72 9.71
CA GLN A 94 -12.72 -6.65 10.80
C GLN A 94 -14.17 -6.79 10.35
N ILE A 95 -14.45 -6.62 9.05
CA ILE A 95 -15.81 -6.83 8.48
C ILE A 95 -16.34 -8.22 8.88
N TRP A 96 -15.50 -9.25 8.78
CA TRP A 96 -15.90 -10.64 9.02
C TRP A 96 -16.01 -11.01 10.49
N LYS A 97 -15.35 -10.25 11.37
CA LYS A 97 -15.42 -10.42 12.82
C LYS A 97 -16.55 -9.63 13.46
N ASN A 98 -17.01 -8.57 12.79
CA ASN A 98 -18.14 -7.79 13.24
C ASN A 98 -19.47 -8.50 12.94
N PRO A 99 -20.34 -8.76 13.94
CA PRO A 99 -21.57 -9.54 13.74
C PRO A 99 -22.59 -8.86 12.82
N HIS A 100 -22.61 -7.52 12.77
CA HIS A 100 -23.52 -6.76 11.91
C HIS A 100 -22.99 -6.71 10.47
N LEU A 101 -21.71 -6.35 10.31
CA LEU A 101 -21.09 -6.24 8.99
C LEU A 101 -20.94 -7.60 8.30
N SER A 102 -20.57 -8.65 9.04
CA SER A 102 -20.43 -10.00 8.48
C SER A 102 -21.76 -10.57 7.98
N LYS A 103 -22.86 -10.33 8.71
CA LYS A 103 -24.21 -10.69 8.25
C LYS A 103 -24.50 -10.01 6.91
N ARG A 104 -24.30 -8.69 6.83
CA ARG A 104 -24.56 -7.91 5.62
C ARG A 104 -23.65 -8.30 4.45
N ALA A 105 -22.38 -8.59 4.73
CA ALA A 105 -21.42 -9.05 3.73
C ALA A 105 -21.86 -10.39 3.10
N LYS A 106 -22.39 -11.32 3.90
CA LYS A 106 -22.95 -12.60 3.42
C LYS A 106 -24.19 -12.39 2.55
N GLU A 107 -25.11 -11.50 2.95
CA GLU A 107 -26.30 -11.16 2.16
C GLU A 107 -25.96 -10.59 0.78
N LEU A 108 -24.85 -9.84 0.71
CA LEU A 108 -24.34 -9.26 -0.55
C LEU A 108 -23.45 -10.22 -1.35
N GLY A 109 -23.21 -11.44 -0.85
CA GLY A 109 -22.38 -12.43 -1.53
C GLY A 109 -20.88 -12.07 -1.56
N LEU A 110 -20.40 -11.27 -0.61
CA LEU A 110 -18.96 -10.94 -0.55
C LEU A 110 -18.14 -12.15 -0.13
N PRO A 111 -16.97 -12.40 -0.74
CA PRO A 111 -16.10 -13.49 -0.35
C PRO A 111 -15.47 -13.22 1.03
N PRO A 112 -15.31 -14.24 1.89
CA PRO A 112 -14.61 -14.10 3.15
C PRO A 112 -13.15 -13.67 2.93
N ALA A 113 -12.55 -13.08 3.96
CA ALA A 113 -11.12 -12.81 3.96
C ALA A 113 -10.35 -14.12 3.73
N GLN A 114 -9.35 -14.05 2.85
CA GLN A 114 -8.49 -15.18 2.48
C GLN A 114 -7.18 -15.09 3.26
N ASP A 115 -6.89 -16.09 4.09
CA ASP A 115 -5.69 -16.13 4.93
C ASP A 115 -4.40 -16.18 4.10
N ASP A 116 -4.46 -16.81 2.94
CA ASP A 116 -3.39 -16.90 1.95
C ASP A 116 -3.19 -15.59 1.17
N PHE A 117 -4.16 -14.66 1.18
CA PHE A 117 -4.07 -13.35 0.53
C PHE A 117 -4.49 -12.23 1.50
N PRO A 118 -3.63 -11.86 2.47
CA PRO A 118 -4.00 -10.99 3.59
C PRO A 118 -4.44 -9.57 3.20
N PHE A 119 -4.07 -9.10 2.01
CA PHE A 119 -4.40 -7.77 1.48
C PHE A 119 -5.32 -7.82 0.25
N SER A 120 -5.96 -8.96 -0.03
CA SER A 120 -6.88 -9.14 -1.16
C SER A 120 -8.00 -8.09 -1.20
N MET A 121 -8.64 -7.79 -0.07
CA MET A 121 -9.68 -6.75 -0.02
C MET A 121 -9.17 -5.36 -0.38
N LEU A 122 -7.95 -5.01 0.01
CA LEU A 122 -7.32 -3.76 -0.41
C LEU A 122 -7.07 -3.76 -1.92
N GLY A 123 -6.58 -4.86 -2.48
CA GLY A 123 -6.42 -5.05 -3.92
C GLY A 123 -7.73 -4.88 -4.70
N CYS A 124 -8.78 -5.59 -4.29
CA CYS A 124 -10.11 -5.47 -4.89
C CYS A 124 -10.67 -4.04 -4.79
N ALA A 125 -10.45 -3.36 -3.66
CA ALA A 125 -10.87 -1.97 -3.51
C ALA A 125 -10.10 -1.04 -4.47
N MET A 126 -8.78 -1.23 -4.62
CA MET A 126 -7.97 -0.46 -5.55
C MET A 126 -8.44 -0.64 -7.00
N ASP A 127 -8.67 -1.88 -7.42
CA ASP A 127 -9.15 -2.21 -8.77
C ASP A 127 -10.56 -1.65 -9.02
N PHE A 128 -11.47 -1.81 -8.06
CA PHE A 128 -12.85 -1.32 -8.18
C PHE A 128 -12.92 0.22 -8.26
N LEU A 129 -12.10 0.92 -7.46
CA LEU A 129 -12.17 2.37 -7.33
C LEU A 129 -11.37 3.11 -8.41
N PHE A 130 -10.20 2.61 -8.80
CA PHE A 130 -9.21 3.44 -9.49
C PHE A 130 -8.74 2.86 -10.83
N ASN A 131 -8.83 3.69 -11.87
CA ASN A 131 -8.06 3.53 -13.09
C ASN A 131 -6.80 4.39 -13.00
N ARG A 132 -5.68 3.90 -13.51
CA ARG A 132 -4.49 4.75 -13.68
C ARG A 132 -4.78 5.81 -14.74
N SER A 133 -4.39 7.05 -14.48
CA SER A 133 -4.47 8.10 -15.49
C SER A 133 -3.38 7.92 -16.57
N VAL A 134 -3.58 8.55 -17.72
CA VAL A 134 -2.55 8.66 -18.78
C VAL A 134 -1.24 9.26 -18.25
N PHE A 135 -1.33 10.16 -17.26
CA PHE A 135 -0.15 10.77 -16.64
C PHE A 135 0.69 9.73 -15.89
N VAL A 136 0.05 8.85 -15.11
CA VAL A 136 0.73 7.73 -14.43
C VAL A 136 1.25 6.71 -15.43
N ASP A 137 0.44 6.32 -16.42
CA ASP A 137 0.85 5.35 -17.44
C ASP A 137 2.06 5.81 -18.25
N ASN A 138 2.14 7.09 -18.62
CA ASN A 138 3.30 7.65 -19.31
C ASN A 138 4.57 7.57 -18.45
N LYS A 139 4.47 7.90 -17.16
CA LYS A 139 5.62 7.81 -16.24
C LYS A 139 6.05 6.35 -16.02
N LEU A 140 5.09 5.43 -15.91
CA LEU A 140 5.37 3.99 -15.85
C LEU A 140 6.05 3.47 -17.11
N ALA A 141 5.61 3.91 -18.29
CA ALA A 141 6.24 3.52 -19.55
C ALA A 141 7.72 3.95 -19.61
N LEU A 142 8.03 5.17 -19.14
CA LEU A 142 9.41 5.64 -19.03
C LEU A 142 10.22 4.80 -18.03
N ALA A 143 9.66 4.51 -16.86
CA ALA A 143 10.32 3.71 -15.84
C ALA A 143 10.59 2.26 -16.31
N ARG A 144 9.64 1.65 -17.03
CA ARG A 144 9.83 0.33 -17.67
C ARG A 144 10.91 0.39 -18.76
N LYS A 145 10.99 1.48 -19.52
CA LYS A 145 12.07 1.69 -20.50
C LYS A 145 13.43 1.80 -19.83
N GLU A 146 13.53 2.46 -18.68
CA GLU A 146 14.76 2.53 -17.88
C GLU A 146 15.17 1.17 -17.30
N LEU A 147 14.19 0.36 -16.84
CA LEU A 147 14.43 -1.02 -16.41
C LEU A 147 15.07 -1.86 -17.53
N GLY A 148 14.63 -1.61 -18.77
CA GLY A 148 15.13 -2.26 -19.98
C GLY A 148 14.62 -3.70 -20.14
N VAL A 149 15.16 -4.40 -21.13
CA VAL A 149 14.85 -5.83 -21.33
C VAL A 149 15.64 -6.64 -20.30
N ARG A 150 14.97 -6.99 -19.19
CA ARG A 150 15.53 -7.87 -18.16
C ARG A 150 14.80 -9.20 -18.14
N SER A 151 15.52 -10.25 -17.77
CA SER A 151 14.94 -11.59 -17.67
C SER A 151 14.13 -11.73 -16.39
N ARG A 152 12.95 -12.34 -16.51
CA ARG A 152 12.18 -12.82 -15.36
C ARG A 152 12.84 -14.08 -14.78
N PRO A 153 12.70 -14.32 -13.46
CA PRO A 153 11.82 -13.60 -12.53
C PRO A 153 12.39 -12.29 -11.96
N TYR A 154 11.47 -11.43 -11.50
CA TYR A 154 11.73 -10.20 -10.77
C TYR A 154 11.43 -10.38 -9.29
N ILE A 155 12.36 -9.97 -8.44
CA ILE A 155 12.14 -9.81 -7.00
C ILE A 155 11.93 -8.32 -6.73
N GLY A 156 10.73 -7.94 -6.34
CA GLY A 156 10.45 -6.60 -5.84
C GLY A 156 10.92 -6.48 -4.40
N ILE A 157 11.63 -5.41 -4.06
CA ILE A 157 12.16 -5.15 -2.73
C ILE A 157 11.72 -3.75 -2.33
N HIS A 158 10.93 -3.67 -1.27
CA HIS A 158 10.56 -2.39 -0.66
C HIS A 158 11.24 -2.25 0.70
N ILE A 159 12.01 -1.18 0.89
CA ILE A 159 12.66 -0.82 2.15
C ILE A 159 12.17 0.55 2.61
N ARG A 160 11.34 0.57 3.64
CA ARG A 160 11.01 1.77 4.40
C ARG A 160 11.97 1.85 5.60
N THR A 161 12.83 2.86 5.66
CA THR A 161 13.79 3.05 6.75
C THR A 161 13.19 3.90 7.87
N SER A 162 13.15 5.23 7.73
CA SER A 162 12.67 6.17 8.75
C SER A 162 12.34 7.54 8.15
N ASP A 163 11.55 8.34 8.85
CA ASP A 163 11.29 9.73 8.44
C ASP A 163 12.44 10.69 8.75
N HIS A 164 13.52 10.19 9.36
CA HIS A 164 14.67 11.02 9.74
C HIS A 164 15.38 11.58 8.50
N HIS A 165 15.34 10.85 7.38
CA HIS A 165 15.85 11.34 6.08
C HIS A 165 15.08 12.56 5.56
N PHE A 166 13.86 12.77 6.05
CA PHE A 166 12.99 13.91 5.72
C PHE A 166 12.94 14.97 6.83
N GLY A 167 13.83 14.88 7.83
CA GLY A 167 13.93 15.85 8.92
C GLY A 167 13.00 15.59 10.11
N SER A 168 12.24 14.48 10.11
CA SER A 168 11.44 14.10 11.28
C SER A 168 12.34 13.67 12.45
N SER A 169 11.98 14.04 13.67
CA SER A 169 12.63 13.57 14.91
C SER A 169 11.89 12.41 15.56
N ASN A 170 10.79 11.93 14.97
CA ASN A 170 9.96 10.89 15.56
C ASN A 170 10.72 9.53 15.61
N PRO A 171 11.05 9.01 16.80
CA PRO A 171 11.76 7.73 16.93
C PRO A 171 10.90 6.54 16.49
N HIS A 172 9.57 6.69 16.51
CA HIS A 172 8.64 5.66 16.06
C HIS A 172 8.47 5.60 14.54
N SER A 173 9.16 6.45 13.76
CA SER A 173 9.14 6.38 12.29
C SER A 173 10.03 5.26 11.73
N ILE A 174 10.92 4.68 12.54
CA ILE A 174 11.82 3.62 12.09
C ILE A 174 11.03 2.34 11.80
N ARG A 175 11.13 1.84 10.56
CA ARG A 175 10.49 0.60 10.10
C ARG A 175 11.49 -0.50 9.82
N THR A 176 12.60 -0.18 9.16
CA THR A 176 13.73 -1.11 8.96
C THR A 176 14.92 -0.65 9.78
N LYS A 177 15.38 -1.46 10.74
CA LYS A 177 16.53 -1.13 11.59
C LYS A 177 17.85 -1.58 11.00
N ASN A 178 17.83 -2.68 10.26
CA ASN A 178 19.00 -3.30 9.66
C ASN A 178 18.74 -3.68 8.20
N PRO A 179 18.98 -2.75 7.25
CA PRO A 179 18.79 -3.02 5.83
C PRO A 179 19.67 -4.17 5.29
N LYS A 180 20.80 -4.47 5.94
CA LYS A 180 21.64 -5.61 5.55
C LYS A 180 20.90 -6.95 5.68
N ARG A 181 20.01 -7.09 6.66
CA ARG A 181 19.15 -8.28 6.77
C ARG A 181 18.20 -8.43 5.61
N VAL A 182 17.70 -7.32 5.06
CA VAL A 182 16.87 -7.34 3.85
C VAL A 182 17.69 -7.83 2.66
N LEU A 183 18.95 -7.40 2.55
CA LEU A 183 19.86 -7.85 1.50
C LEU A 183 20.12 -9.36 1.58
N GLU A 184 20.46 -9.85 2.78
CA GLU A 184 20.65 -11.28 3.07
C GLU A 184 19.38 -12.08 2.73
N CYS A 185 18.21 -11.52 3.03
CA CYS A 185 16.94 -12.13 2.67
C CYS A 185 16.74 -12.22 1.15
N ALA A 186 17.04 -11.16 0.40
CA ALA A 186 16.96 -11.15 -1.05
C ALA A 186 17.87 -12.20 -1.70
N GLN A 187 19.09 -12.36 -1.18
CA GLN A 187 20.02 -13.40 -1.62
C GLN A 187 19.47 -14.81 -1.36
N ARG A 188 18.85 -15.04 -0.19
CA ARG A 188 18.24 -16.32 0.16
C ARG A 188 17.03 -16.64 -0.72
N VAL A 189 16.14 -15.67 -0.92
CA VAL A 189 14.99 -15.80 -1.85
C VAL A 189 15.47 -16.14 -3.26
N GLN A 190 16.46 -15.41 -3.78
CA GLN A 190 17.03 -15.68 -5.10
C GLN A 190 17.56 -17.11 -5.20
N THR A 191 18.30 -17.58 -4.19
CA THR A 191 18.84 -18.94 -4.16
C THR A 191 17.74 -19.99 -4.22
N ILE A 192 16.66 -19.81 -3.46
CA ILE A 192 15.50 -20.71 -3.45
C ILE A 192 14.81 -20.72 -4.83
N ILE A 193 14.60 -19.55 -5.43
CA ILE A 193 13.96 -19.42 -6.75
C ILE A 193 14.82 -20.08 -7.83
N GLN A 194 16.15 -19.88 -7.82
CA GLN A 194 17.08 -20.48 -8.80
C GLN A 194 17.21 -22.00 -8.65
N ALA A 195 16.98 -22.55 -7.45
CA ALA A 195 16.93 -23.99 -7.23
C ALA A 195 15.71 -24.65 -7.91
N LYS A 196 14.67 -23.89 -8.25
CA LYS A 196 13.51 -24.42 -8.97
C LYS A 196 13.88 -24.75 -10.41
N LYS A 197 13.56 -25.97 -10.85
CA LYS A 197 13.81 -26.44 -12.23
C LYS A 197 13.22 -25.51 -13.30
N SER A 198 12.05 -24.93 -13.03
CA SER A 198 11.40 -24.00 -13.96
C SER A 198 12.21 -22.73 -14.19
N VAL A 199 12.98 -22.25 -13.20
CA VAL A 199 13.81 -21.04 -13.32
C VAL A 199 15.23 -21.38 -13.73
N GLY A 200 15.87 -22.34 -13.05
CA GLY A 200 17.25 -22.73 -13.28
C GLY A 200 18.24 -21.59 -13.01
N LYS A 201 19.32 -21.53 -13.80
CA LYS A 201 20.40 -20.53 -13.66
C LYS A 201 20.11 -19.17 -14.32
N ARG A 202 18.84 -18.86 -14.60
CA ARG A 202 18.48 -17.57 -15.21
C ARG A 202 18.86 -16.41 -14.27
N PRO A 203 19.32 -15.27 -14.81
CA PRO A 203 19.50 -14.07 -14.02
C PRO A 203 18.17 -13.68 -13.36
N ILE A 204 18.24 -13.20 -12.12
CA ILE A 204 17.09 -12.66 -11.38
C ILE A 204 17.34 -11.18 -11.17
N THR A 205 16.38 -10.37 -11.58
CA THR A 205 16.43 -8.92 -11.39
C THR A 205 15.77 -8.55 -10.08
N TRP A 206 16.39 -7.66 -9.32
CA TRP A 206 15.83 -7.09 -8.11
C TRP A 206 15.41 -5.65 -8.38
N PHE A 207 14.13 -5.34 -8.21
CA PHE A 207 13.65 -3.97 -8.26
C PHE A 207 13.58 -3.40 -6.84
N LEU A 208 14.42 -2.41 -6.54
CA LEU A 208 14.53 -1.78 -5.23
C LEU A 208 13.79 -0.43 -5.21
N ALA A 209 12.76 -0.33 -4.39
CA ALA A 209 12.17 0.93 -3.94
C ALA A 209 12.54 1.17 -2.47
N ALA A 210 13.05 2.36 -2.16
CA ALA A 210 13.39 2.73 -0.79
C ALA A 210 13.25 4.24 -0.57
N ASP A 211 12.99 4.62 0.68
CA ASP A 211 12.92 6.01 1.13
C ASP A 211 14.30 6.64 1.41
N ASP A 212 15.37 5.84 1.45
CA ASP A 212 16.76 6.32 1.61
C ASP A 212 17.53 6.29 0.27
N ALA A 213 17.82 7.48 -0.27
CA ALA A 213 18.60 7.65 -1.50
C ALA A 213 20.03 7.09 -1.41
N LYS A 214 20.68 7.17 -0.24
CA LYS A 214 22.03 6.61 -0.04
C LYS A 214 21.99 5.10 -0.15
N LEU A 215 20.98 4.47 0.46
CA LEU A 215 20.78 3.03 0.36
C LEU A 215 20.58 2.58 -1.10
N LYS A 216 19.68 3.24 -1.85
CA LYS A 216 19.45 2.95 -3.28
C LYS A 216 20.74 3.01 -4.08
N ASN A 217 21.50 4.08 -3.88
CA ASN A 217 22.76 4.31 -4.58
C ASN A 217 23.83 3.27 -4.23
N ASN A 218 23.94 2.88 -2.95
CA ASN A 218 24.91 1.89 -2.50
C ASN A 218 24.61 0.52 -3.10
N TRP A 219 23.36 0.04 -3.01
CA TRP A 219 23.00 -1.29 -3.53
C TRP A 219 23.11 -1.39 -5.04
N THR A 220 22.73 -0.32 -5.76
CA THR A 220 22.86 -0.29 -7.22
C THR A 220 24.33 -0.30 -7.66
N LYS A 221 25.25 0.28 -6.86
CA LYS A 221 26.70 0.24 -7.12
C LYS A 221 27.33 -1.10 -6.77
N GLU A 222 26.93 -1.70 -5.66
CA GLU A 222 27.49 -2.97 -5.17
C GLU A 222 26.99 -4.17 -5.98
N LEU A 223 25.76 -4.13 -6.48
CA LEU A 223 25.10 -5.23 -7.19
C LEU A 223 24.51 -4.79 -8.55
N PRO A 224 25.31 -4.22 -9.46
CA PRO A 224 24.80 -3.56 -10.67
C PRO A 224 24.12 -4.52 -11.67
N LEU A 225 24.43 -5.82 -11.59
CA LEU A 225 23.83 -6.85 -12.45
C LEU A 225 22.46 -7.32 -11.95
N ASN A 226 22.21 -7.22 -10.64
CA ASN A 226 20.99 -7.71 -10.00
C ASN A 226 20.03 -6.56 -9.70
N VAL A 227 20.52 -5.50 -9.06
CA VAL A 227 19.70 -4.43 -8.52
C VAL A 227 19.44 -3.36 -9.57
N PHE A 228 18.16 -3.05 -9.75
CA PHE A 228 17.66 -1.87 -10.44
C PHE A 228 16.86 -1.02 -9.45
N SER A 229 17.02 0.29 -9.53
CA SER A 229 16.25 1.25 -8.74
C SER A 229 16.06 2.51 -9.55
N LEU A 230 14.86 3.11 -9.49
CA LEU A 230 14.60 4.35 -10.20
C LEU A 230 15.40 5.49 -9.58
N LYS A 231 15.94 6.37 -10.43
CA LYS A 231 16.70 7.56 -10.03
C LYS A 231 15.80 8.71 -9.55
N MET A 232 14.78 8.38 -8.77
CA MET A 232 13.88 9.34 -8.14
C MET A 232 14.38 9.65 -6.74
N ASN A 233 14.31 10.94 -6.39
CA ASN A 233 14.62 11.41 -5.06
C ASN A 233 13.45 11.04 -4.14
N PRO A 234 13.64 10.19 -3.12
CA PRO A 234 12.55 9.83 -2.24
C PRO A 234 11.98 11.05 -1.54
N GLN A 235 10.66 11.10 -1.44
CA GLN A 235 9.94 12.14 -0.72
C GLN A 235 8.82 11.51 0.11
N HIS A 236 8.50 12.13 1.24
CA HIS A 236 7.35 11.74 2.05
C HIS A 236 6.22 12.75 1.83
N LEU A 237 5.01 12.26 1.56
CA LEU A 237 3.86 13.10 1.17
C LEU A 237 3.50 14.17 2.20
N GLU A 238 3.67 13.86 3.48
CA GLU A 238 3.42 14.80 4.58
C GLU A 238 4.41 15.99 4.58
N TYR A 239 5.64 15.77 4.10
CA TYR A 239 6.71 16.76 4.13
C TYR A 239 6.98 17.40 2.76
N SER A 240 6.42 16.85 1.67
CA SER A 240 6.56 17.36 0.31
C SER A 240 5.57 18.48 -0.03
N GLY A 241 4.66 18.84 0.87
CA GLY A 241 3.62 19.82 0.62
C GLY A 241 2.71 19.39 -0.55
N LYS A 242 2.37 20.33 -1.44
CA LYS A 242 1.51 20.09 -2.62
C LYS A 242 2.28 19.64 -3.87
N ASP A 243 3.51 19.14 -3.73
CA ASP A 243 4.29 18.66 -4.87
C ASP A 243 3.66 17.38 -5.46
N SER A 244 3.04 17.54 -6.63
CA SER A 244 2.41 16.44 -7.37
C SER A 244 3.40 15.35 -7.80
N THR A 245 4.69 15.68 -7.91
CA THR A 245 5.70 14.71 -8.32
C THR A 245 5.95 13.66 -7.24
N ALA A 246 5.88 14.05 -5.96
CA ALA A 246 6.05 13.13 -4.84
C ALA A 246 5.04 11.98 -4.86
N PHE A 247 3.76 12.30 -5.12
CA PHE A 247 2.70 11.30 -5.18
C PHE A 247 2.78 10.43 -6.44
N LEU A 248 3.09 11.04 -7.58
CA LEU A 248 3.35 10.29 -8.82
C LEU A 248 4.47 9.27 -8.61
N ASP A 249 5.57 9.71 -8.00
CA ASP A 249 6.77 8.90 -7.80
C ASP A 249 6.49 7.68 -6.91
N VAL A 250 5.73 7.88 -5.82
CA VAL A 250 5.23 6.80 -4.96
C VAL A 250 4.38 5.81 -5.74
N LEU A 251 3.43 6.28 -6.56
CA LEU A 251 2.56 5.41 -7.36
C LEU A 251 3.37 4.57 -8.35
N VAL A 252 4.38 5.17 -8.99
CA VAL A 252 5.25 4.46 -9.94
C VAL A 252 6.01 3.32 -9.27
N ASP A 253 6.61 3.57 -8.10
CA ASP A 253 7.29 2.52 -7.34
C ASP A 253 6.30 1.40 -6.92
N ILE A 254 5.10 1.75 -6.46
CA ILE A 254 4.04 0.78 -6.10
C ILE A 254 3.71 -0.12 -7.30
N PHE A 255 3.40 0.48 -8.45
CA PHE A 255 2.97 -0.27 -9.63
C PHE A 255 4.10 -1.13 -10.21
N LEU A 256 5.34 -0.66 -10.21
CA LEU A 256 6.46 -1.48 -10.68
C LEU A 256 6.80 -2.62 -9.71
N LEU A 257 6.72 -2.38 -8.39
CA LEU A 257 6.87 -3.47 -7.43
C LEU A 257 5.75 -4.50 -7.60
N SER A 258 4.52 -4.07 -7.89
CA SER A 258 3.41 -4.98 -8.16
C SER A 258 3.60 -5.85 -9.41
N GLU A 259 4.49 -5.46 -10.34
CA GLU A 259 4.81 -6.27 -11.54
C GLU A 259 5.79 -7.42 -11.25
N SER A 260 6.32 -7.48 -10.03
CA SER A 260 7.31 -8.48 -9.61
C SER A 260 6.70 -9.87 -9.44
N ASP A 261 7.55 -10.90 -9.55
CA ASP A 261 7.16 -12.30 -9.39
C ASP A 261 7.30 -12.78 -7.93
N TYR A 262 8.06 -12.05 -7.11
CA TYR A 262 8.13 -12.26 -5.66
C TYR A 262 8.37 -10.92 -4.96
N PHE A 263 7.82 -10.72 -3.76
CA PHE A 263 7.95 -9.46 -3.05
C PHE A 263 8.61 -9.58 -1.68
N ILE A 264 9.62 -8.74 -1.43
CA ILE A 264 10.26 -8.56 -0.15
C ILE A 264 9.76 -7.24 0.44
N ALA A 265 8.78 -7.36 1.34
CA ALA A 265 8.08 -6.26 1.94
C ALA A 265 8.81 -5.70 3.17
N THR A 266 8.58 -4.43 3.47
CA THR A 266 8.82 -3.89 4.82
C THR A 266 7.62 -4.15 5.72
N TRP A 267 7.88 -4.67 6.93
CA TRP A 267 6.86 -4.86 7.97
C TRP A 267 6.29 -3.52 8.42
N ASP A 268 4.98 -3.47 8.68
CA ASP A 268 4.30 -2.27 9.17
C ASP A 268 4.43 -1.04 8.24
N SER A 269 4.41 -1.32 6.93
CA SER A 269 4.39 -0.28 5.90
C SER A 269 3.14 -0.42 5.05
N THR A 270 2.29 0.61 5.10
CA THR A 270 1.08 0.72 4.26
C THR A 270 1.42 0.70 2.77
N PHE A 271 2.57 1.24 2.38
CA PHE A 271 3.11 1.12 1.02
C PHE A 271 3.26 -0.36 0.61
N SER A 272 3.91 -1.19 1.44
CA SER A 272 4.03 -2.62 1.19
C SER A 272 2.68 -3.31 1.09
N TYR A 273 1.73 -2.91 1.94
CA TYR A 273 0.38 -3.49 1.98
C TYR A 273 -0.38 -3.22 0.68
N VAL A 274 -0.27 -2.00 0.13
CA VAL A 274 -0.85 -1.63 -1.16
C VAL A 274 -0.24 -2.46 -2.29
N VAL A 275 1.09 -2.61 -2.35
CA VAL A 275 1.77 -3.46 -3.35
C VAL A 275 1.26 -4.91 -3.28
N MET A 276 1.17 -5.47 -2.08
CA MET A 276 0.64 -6.82 -1.84
C MET A 276 -0.81 -6.97 -2.26
N GLY A 277 -1.64 -5.96 -1.99
CA GLY A 277 -3.03 -5.94 -2.41
C GLY A 277 -3.18 -5.88 -3.92
N ILE A 278 -2.54 -4.91 -4.59
CA ILE A 278 -2.67 -4.68 -6.04
C ILE A 278 -2.25 -5.91 -6.84
N ARG A 279 -1.11 -6.54 -6.52
CA ARG A 279 -0.67 -7.76 -7.21
C ARG A 279 -1.44 -9.00 -6.76
N GLY A 280 -2.00 -8.99 -5.56
CA GLY A 280 -2.49 -10.21 -4.91
C GLY A 280 -1.35 -11.14 -4.54
N PHE A 281 -0.28 -10.65 -3.91
CA PHE A 281 0.77 -11.52 -3.40
C PHE A 281 0.22 -12.43 -2.31
N SER A 282 0.31 -13.74 -2.52
CA SER A 282 -0.03 -14.75 -1.52
C SER A 282 1.03 -14.84 -0.43
N THR A 283 0.71 -15.42 0.72
CA THR A 283 1.67 -15.72 1.81
C THR A 283 2.86 -16.58 1.39
N LYS A 284 2.82 -17.17 0.19
CA LYS A 284 3.90 -17.94 -0.44
C LYS A 284 4.76 -17.13 -1.41
N SER A 285 4.28 -15.98 -1.88
CA SER A 285 4.93 -15.13 -2.90
C SER A 285 5.40 -13.78 -2.35
N PHE A 286 5.39 -13.60 -1.03
CA PHE A 286 6.09 -12.51 -0.37
C PHE A 286 6.74 -12.94 0.96
N THR A 287 7.67 -12.12 1.45
CA THR A 287 8.14 -12.20 2.84
C THR A 287 8.48 -10.80 3.37
N TYR A 288 8.58 -10.65 4.69
CA TYR A 288 9.06 -9.42 5.32
C TYR A 288 10.58 -9.45 5.41
N GLY A 289 11.26 -8.56 4.69
CA GLY A 289 12.71 -8.67 4.43
C GLY A 289 13.59 -8.72 5.68
N GLU A 290 13.38 -7.83 6.65
CA GLU A 290 14.24 -7.78 7.85
C GLU A 290 14.07 -9.00 8.77
N ARG A 291 12.87 -9.60 8.80
CA ARG A 291 12.57 -10.81 9.58
C ARG A 291 12.93 -12.08 8.82
N CYS A 292 12.76 -12.06 7.49
CA CYS A 292 13.05 -13.14 6.56
C CYS A 292 12.48 -14.52 6.94
N ASN A 293 11.21 -14.53 7.38
CA ASN A 293 10.49 -15.76 7.70
C ASN A 293 9.99 -16.41 6.40
N ILE A 294 10.87 -17.15 5.72
CA ILE A 294 10.57 -17.85 4.47
C ILE A 294 10.37 -19.34 4.76
N ASN A 295 9.29 -19.91 4.24
CA ASN A 295 9.16 -21.35 4.10
C ASN A 295 9.70 -21.79 2.73
N GLU A 296 10.91 -22.34 2.71
CA GLU A 296 11.65 -22.62 1.48
C GLU A 296 10.93 -23.63 0.57
N THR A 297 10.16 -24.56 1.15
CA THR A 297 9.47 -25.61 0.39
C THR A 297 8.13 -25.15 -0.19
N SER A 298 7.54 -24.09 0.35
CA SER A 298 6.26 -23.55 -0.11
C SER A 298 6.37 -22.22 -0.83
N LEU A 299 7.58 -21.65 -0.98
CA LEU A 299 7.78 -20.41 -1.73
C LEU A 299 7.29 -20.60 -3.16
N GLU A 300 6.49 -19.66 -3.68
CA GLU A 300 5.92 -19.66 -5.02
C GLU A 300 6.15 -18.29 -5.69
N LEU A 301 6.23 -18.27 -7.02
CA LEU A 301 6.23 -17.01 -7.76
C LEU A 301 4.78 -16.62 -8.00
N ALA A 302 4.46 -15.33 -7.92
CA ALA A 302 3.16 -14.81 -8.29
C ALA A 302 2.96 -14.97 -9.80
N GLU A 303 1.93 -15.71 -10.20
CA GLU A 303 1.50 -15.88 -11.59
C GLU A 303 0.66 -14.69 -12.07
#